data_AF-A0A9D1GCC0-F1
#
_entry.id   AF-A0A9D1GCC0-F1
#
_cell.length_a   1.000
_cell.length_b   1.000
_cell.length_c   1.000
_cell.angle_alpha   90.00
_cell.angle_beta   90.00
_cell.angle_gamma   90.00
#
_symmetry.space_group_name_H-M   'P 1'
#
loop_
_entity.id
_entity.type
_entity.pdbx_description
1 polymer ?
#
loop_
_entity_poly.entity_id
_entity_poly.type
_entity_poly.pdbx_seq_one_letter_code
_entity_poly.pdbx_strand_id
1 'polypeptide(L)'
;MKNILIHGLGQNEVSWNKVEEELKSNNIKVETPSLYSMLKDVTSDYDTLYEKFSNYCNNFDEKLNLCGLSLGGILALNYAKEHPDKVNSLILIGTPYKVPKFLFKVQGLIFKIMPRSIFEKMGCEKKDFISLVNSMSNLDIESNL
;
A
#
# COMPACT_ATOMS: atom_id res chain seq x y z
N MET A 1 14.72 11.08 -10.30
CA MET A 1 13.38 10.79 -9.73
C MET A 1 13.27 9.30 -9.57
N LYS A 2 12.62 8.83 -8.50
CA LYS A 2 12.38 7.42 -8.23
C LYS A 2 10.90 7.09 -8.46
N ASN A 3 10.59 6.07 -9.24
CA ASN A 3 9.21 5.64 -9.49
C ASN A 3 8.88 4.47 -8.56
N ILE A 4 7.78 4.56 -7.82
CA ILE A 4 7.38 3.52 -6.85
C ILE A 4 5.94 3.10 -7.15
N LEU A 5 5.74 1.81 -7.40
CA LEU A 5 4.42 1.20 -7.61
C LEU A 5 3.98 0.49 -6.33
N ILE A 6 2.88 0.95 -5.75
CA ILE A 6 2.44 0.56 -4.40
C ILE A 6 1.17 -0.28 -4.55
N HIS A 7 1.26 -1.56 -4.18
CA HIS A 7 0.17 -2.52 -4.35
C HIS A 7 -1.00 -2.25 -3.38
N GLY A 8 -2.17 -2.79 -3.71
CA GLY A 8 -3.37 -2.72 -2.87
C GLY A 8 -3.41 -3.79 -1.78
N LEU A 9 -4.46 -3.71 -0.96
CA LEU A 9 -4.76 -4.70 0.06
C LEU A 9 -5.12 -6.06 -0.58
N GLY A 10 -4.57 -7.15 -0.04
CA GLY A 10 -4.73 -8.50 -0.60
C GLY A 10 -3.88 -8.78 -1.86
N GLN A 11 -3.09 -7.80 -2.30
CA GLN A 11 -2.07 -7.95 -3.34
C GLN A 11 -0.68 -7.89 -2.72
N ASN A 12 0.35 -8.18 -3.50
CA ASN A 12 1.77 -8.08 -3.15
C ASN A 12 2.57 -7.49 -4.33
N GLU A 13 3.88 -7.34 -4.17
CA GLU A 13 4.77 -6.73 -5.16
C GLU A 13 4.66 -7.37 -6.55
N VAL A 14 4.47 -8.69 -6.63
CA VAL A 14 4.39 -9.39 -7.92
C VAL A 14 3.16 -9.05 -8.74
N SER A 15 2.17 -8.40 -8.13
CA SER A 15 0.99 -7.88 -8.84
C SER A 15 1.35 -6.83 -9.90
N TRP A 16 2.52 -6.21 -9.76
CA TRP A 16 3.04 -5.23 -10.70
C TRP A 16 3.95 -5.81 -11.79
N ASN A 17 4.32 -7.09 -11.77
CA ASN A 17 5.32 -7.66 -12.68
C ASN A 17 5.10 -7.31 -14.16
N LYS A 18 3.86 -7.48 -14.66
CA LYS A 18 3.55 -7.17 -16.07
C LYS A 18 3.68 -5.68 -16.38
N VAL A 19 3.35 -4.81 -15.42
CA VAL A 19 3.48 -3.35 -15.57
C VAL A 19 4.94 -2.95 -15.50
N GLU A 20 5.71 -3.56 -14.59
CA GLU A 20 7.15 -3.38 -14.51
C GLU A 20 7.86 -3.82 -15.80
N GLU A 21 7.49 -4.97 -16.38
CA GLU A 21 8.02 -5.46 -17.66
C GLU A 21 7.78 -4.47 -18.80
N GLU A 22 6.56 -3.94 -18.90
CA GLU A 22 6.18 -2.95 -19.92
C GLU A 22 6.95 -1.63 -19.71
N LEU A 23 7.00 -1.12 -18.49
CA LEU A 23 7.72 0.12 -18.15
C LEU A 23 9.22 -0.03 -18.41
N LYS A 24 9.80 -1.18 -18.06
CA LYS A 24 11.21 -1.49 -18.30
C LYS A 24 11.53 -1.54 -19.80
N SER A 25 10.62 -2.07 -20.62
CA SER A 25 10.74 -2.07 -22.08
C SER A 25 10.74 -0.66 -22.68
N ASN A 26 10.16 0.29 -21.96
CA ASN A 26 10.17 1.73 -22.26
C ASN A 26 11.27 2.50 -21.50
N ASN A 27 12.29 1.81 -20.97
CA ASN A 27 13.41 2.38 -20.19
C ASN A 27 13.00 3.10 -18.89
N ILE A 28 11.83 2.79 -18.34
CA ILE A 28 11.36 3.32 -17.05
C ILE A 28 11.61 2.27 -15.97
N LYS A 29 12.49 2.61 -15.02
CA LYS A 29 12.75 1.77 -13.84
C LYS A 29 11.74 2.10 -12.74
N VAL A 30 11.25 1.08 -12.04
CA VAL A 30 10.31 1.20 -10.93
C VAL A 30 10.78 0.36 -9.74
N GLU A 31 10.37 0.77 -8.55
CA GLU A 31 10.41 -0.05 -7.34
C GLU A 31 9.01 -0.57 -7.03
N THR A 32 8.92 -1.82 -6.59
CA THR A 32 7.67 -2.51 -6.22
C THR A 32 7.80 -3.05 -4.79
N PRO A 33 7.73 -2.19 -3.75
CA PRO A 33 7.93 -2.63 -2.38
C PRO A 33 6.86 -3.63 -1.91
N SER A 34 7.28 -4.63 -1.15
CA SER A 34 6.37 -5.56 -0.48
C SER A 34 5.88 -4.94 0.84
N LEU A 35 4.62 -4.49 0.88
CA LEU A 35 4.07 -3.82 2.06
C LEU A 35 4.00 -4.74 3.28
N TYR A 36 3.67 -6.02 3.09
CA TYR A 36 3.59 -6.95 4.23
C TYR A 36 4.97 -7.32 4.79
N SER A 37 6.00 -7.33 3.95
CA SER A 37 7.37 -7.54 4.42
C SER A 37 7.83 -6.42 5.37
N MET A 38 7.30 -5.20 5.22
CA MET A 38 7.55 -4.08 6.14
C MET A 38 6.95 -4.28 7.53
N LEU A 39 5.91 -5.12 7.63
CA LEU A 39 5.18 -5.42 8.87
C LEU A 39 5.65 -6.72 9.54
N LYS A 40 6.66 -7.39 8.98
CA LYS A 40 7.16 -8.65 9.53
C LYS A 40 7.70 -8.43 10.95
N ASP A 41 7.27 -9.28 11.87
CA ASP A 41 7.69 -9.31 13.27
C ASP A 41 7.36 -8.01 14.07
N VAL A 42 6.45 -7.17 13.56
CA VAL A 42 5.95 -5.96 14.24
C VAL A 42 4.43 -5.90 14.25
N THR A 43 3.86 -4.91 14.95
CA THR A 43 2.42 -4.69 14.96
C THR A 43 1.89 -4.47 13.55
N SER A 44 0.87 -5.22 13.17
CA SER A 44 0.23 -5.13 11.86
C SER A 44 -1.00 -4.25 11.93
N ASP A 45 -0.79 -2.94 11.84
CA ASP A 45 -1.80 -1.91 11.71
C ASP A 45 -1.39 -0.86 10.65
N TYR A 46 -2.33 0.00 10.29
CA TYR A 46 -2.12 1.01 9.25
C TYR A 46 -1.05 2.01 9.61
N ASP A 47 -1.02 2.50 10.86
CA ASP A 47 -0.09 3.54 11.28
C ASP A 47 1.35 3.02 11.25
N THR A 48 1.59 1.79 11.72
CA THR A 48 2.89 1.12 11.62
C THR A 48 3.27 0.89 10.16
N LEU A 49 2.33 0.46 9.31
CA LEU A 49 2.60 0.27 7.88
C LEU A 49 2.99 1.60 7.22
N TYR A 50 2.27 2.67 7.53
CA TYR A 50 2.54 3.99 7.00
C TYR A 50 3.89 4.52 7.47
N GLU A 51 4.23 4.36 8.74
CA GLU A 51 5.55 4.73 9.28
C GLU A 51 6.68 4.00 8.53
N LYS A 52 6.56 2.67 8.35
CA LYS A 52 7.56 1.87 7.62
C LYS A 52 7.66 2.26 6.15
N PHE A 53 6.52 2.50 5.49
CA PHE A 53 6.48 2.96 4.11
C PHE A 53 7.10 4.35 3.96
N SER A 54 6.79 5.29 4.86
CA SER A 54 7.36 6.64 4.86
C SER A 54 8.88 6.59 5.06
N ASN A 55 9.37 5.77 6.00
CA ASN A 55 10.80 5.54 6.19
C ASN A 55 11.47 4.95 4.93
N TYR A 56 10.84 3.98 4.27
CA TYR A 56 11.32 3.44 2.99
C TYR A 56 11.44 4.54 1.93
N CYS A 57 10.42 5.40 1.78
CA CYS A 57 10.43 6.52 0.85
C CYS A 57 11.52 7.56 1.20
N ASN A 58 11.74 7.83 2.48
CA ASN A 58 12.72 8.81 2.94
C ASN A 58 14.18 8.39 2.71
N ASN A 59 14.43 7.09 2.52
CA ASN A 59 15.75 6.56 2.17
C ASN A 59 16.21 6.89 0.74
N PHE A 60 15.34 7.46 -0.09
CA PHE A 60 15.72 7.95 -1.41
C PHE A 60 16.07 9.44 -1.37
N ASP A 61 17.20 9.79 -1.97
CA ASP A 61 17.65 11.18 -2.11
C ASP A 61 16.85 11.93 -3.18
N GLU A 62 16.39 11.23 -4.22
CA GLU A 62 15.62 11.85 -5.30
C GLU A 62 14.14 12.08 -4.94
N LYS A 63 13.50 13.02 -5.66
CA LYS A 63 12.03 13.13 -5.63
C LYS A 63 11.34 11.87 -6.14
N LEU A 64 10.17 11.59 -5.58
CA LEU A 64 9.39 10.37 -5.80
C LEU A 64 8.21 10.60 -6.75
N ASN A 65 8.03 9.68 -7.69
CA ASN A 65 6.80 9.51 -8.44
C ASN A 65 6.06 8.32 -7.82
N LEU A 66 4.96 8.59 -7.12
CA LEU A 66 4.21 7.58 -6.38
C LEU A 66 2.99 7.14 -7.19
N CYS A 67 2.89 5.86 -7.49
CA CYS A 67 1.72 5.26 -8.13
C CYS A 67 1.09 4.24 -7.17
N GLY A 68 -0.07 4.56 -6.62
CA GLY A 68 -0.71 3.77 -5.58
C GLY A 68 -2.06 3.19 -6.00
N LEU A 69 -2.20 1.87 -5.83
CA LEU A 69 -3.45 1.16 -6.05
C LEU A 69 -4.21 0.95 -4.73
N SER A 70 -5.45 1.44 -4.64
CA SER A 70 -6.32 1.26 -3.46
C SER A 70 -5.61 1.64 -2.15
N LEU A 71 -5.31 0.70 -1.24
CA LEU A 71 -4.47 0.90 -0.04
C LEU A 71 -3.16 1.63 -0.38
N GLY A 72 -2.45 1.22 -1.43
CA GLY A 72 -1.21 1.86 -1.84
C GLY A 72 -1.38 3.34 -2.21
N GLY A 73 -2.56 3.71 -2.72
CA GLY A 73 -2.88 5.12 -2.97
C GLY A 73 -3.18 5.92 -1.70
N ILE A 74 -3.75 5.29 -0.67
CA ILE A 74 -3.94 5.94 0.64
C ILE A 74 -2.58 6.22 1.28
N LEU A 75 -1.65 5.25 1.24
CA LEU A 75 -0.27 5.44 1.71
C LEU A 75 0.44 6.57 0.94
N ALA A 76 0.29 6.58 -0.39
CA ALA A 76 0.89 7.62 -1.23
C ALA A 76 0.32 9.02 -0.97
N LEU A 77 -0.99 9.13 -0.72
CA LEU A 77 -1.66 10.38 -0.34
C LEU A 77 -1.13 10.91 0.99
N ASN A 78 -1.10 10.06 2.03
CA ASN A 78 -0.59 10.44 3.34
C ASN A 78 0.86 10.92 3.25
N TYR A 79 1.71 10.19 2.51
CA TYR A 79 3.11 10.56 2.33
C TYR A 79 3.25 11.90 1.58
N ALA A 80 2.48 12.10 0.52
CA ALA A 80 2.52 13.35 -0.25
C ALA A 80 2.05 14.56 0.56
N LYS A 81 1.10 14.38 1.48
CA LYS A 81 0.64 15.42 2.40
C LYS A 81 1.72 15.81 3.42
N GLU A 82 2.43 14.83 3.98
CA GLU A 82 3.47 15.09 5.00
C GLU A 82 4.81 15.51 4.40
N HIS A 83 5.12 15.06 3.17
CA HIS A 83 6.39 15.31 2.50
C HIS A 83 6.21 15.87 1.08
N PRO A 84 5.50 17.00 0.89
CA PRO A 84 5.20 17.53 -0.45
C PRO A 84 6.47 17.83 -1.26
N ASP A 85 7.54 18.26 -0.60
CA ASP A 85 8.82 18.55 -1.27
C ASP A 85 9.53 17.30 -1.82
N LYS A 86 9.28 16.13 -1.23
CA LYS A 86 9.81 14.83 -1.66
C LYS A 86 9.02 14.24 -2.83
N VAL A 87 7.79 14.69 -3.08
CA VAL A 87 6.93 14.12 -4.13
C VAL A 87 6.99 14.98 -5.39
N ASN A 88 7.24 14.34 -6.54
CA ASN A 88 7.19 14.97 -7.86
C ASN A 88 5.84 14.72 -8.54
N SER A 89 5.31 13.50 -8.43
CA SER A 89 3.99 13.17 -8.99
C SER A 89 3.28 12.10 -8.16
N LEU A 90 1.95 12.13 -8.24
CA LEU A 90 1.06 11.21 -7.55
C LEU A 90 0.03 10.66 -8.55
N ILE A 91 -0.04 9.33 -8.65
CA ILE A 91 -0.98 8.59 -9.50
C ILE A 91 -1.80 7.68 -8.58
N LEU A 92 -3.12 7.81 -8.61
CA LEU A 92 -4.05 7.10 -7.74
C LEU A 92 -4.97 6.20 -8.57
N ILE A 93 -5.02 4.91 -8.23
CA ILE A 93 -5.80 3.91 -8.96
C ILE A 93 -6.78 3.26 -7.98
N GLY A 94 -8.09 3.48 -8.16
CA GLY A 94 -9.11 2.90 -7.28
C GLY A 94 -8.94 3.26 -5.80
N THR A 95 -8.27 4.39 -5.51
CA THR A 95 -8.05 4.90 -4.16
C THR A 95 -9.34 5.50 -3.62
N PRO A 96 -9.90 4.96 -2.53
CA PRO A 96 -11.14 5.50 -1.98
C PRO A 96 -10.88 6.87 -1.35
N TYR A 97 -11.76 7.84 -1.58
CA TYR A 97 -11.71 9.15 -0.92
C TYR A 97 -12.42 9.17 0.46
N LYS A 98 -13.24 8.15 0.73
CA LYS A 98 -13.92 7.88 2.01
C LYS A 98 -13.84 6.39 2.30
N VAL A 99 -13.65 5.99 3.56
CA VAL A 99 -13.67 4.58 3.95
C VAL A 99 -15.09 4.03 3.72
N PRO A 100 -15.31 3.11 2.75
CA PRO A 100 -16.60 2.47 2.57
C PRO A 100 -16.79 1.43 3.68
N LYS A 101 -17.22 1.85 4.88
CA LYS A 101 -17.34 1.00 6.08
C LYS A 101 -18.08 -0.32 5.82
N PHE A 102 -19.08 -0.31 4.93
CA PHE A 102 -19.80 -1.53 4.53
C PHE A 102 -18.92 -2.49 3.71
N LEU A 103 -18.19 -1.99 2.71
CA LEU A 103 -17.29 -2.80 1.88
C LEU A 103 -16.14 -3.39 2.70
N PHE A 104 -15.57 -2.62 3.65
CA PHE A 104 -14.56 -3.11 4.58
C PHE A 104 -15.08 -4.20 5.51
N LYS A 105 -16.33 -4.10 5.99
CA LYS A 105 -16.97 -5.17 6.79
C LYS A 105 -17.18 -6.45 5.98
N VAL A 106 -17.63 -6.33 4.73
CA VAL A 106 -17.81 -7.49 3.83
C VAL A 106 -16.46 -8.13 3.52
N GLN A 107 -15.44 -7.34 3.17
CA GLN A 107 -14.08 -7.82 2.95
C GLN A 107 -13.52 -8.50 4.21
N GLY A 108 -13.65 -7.87 5.39
CA GLY A 108 -13.20 -8.45 6.65
C GLY A 108 -13.84 -9.80 6.97
N LEU A 109 -15.13 -9.99 6.63
CA LEU A 109 -15.81 -11.26 6.79
C LEU A 109 -15.27 -12.33 5.82
N ILE A 110 -15.06 -11.96 4.55
CA ILE A 110 -14.47 -12.84 3.54
C ILE A 110 -13.07 -13.30 4.00
N PHE A 111 -12.22 -12.39 4.44
CA PHE A 111 -10.87 -12.72 4.91
C PHE A 111 -10.88 -13.65 6.14
N LYS A 112 -11.86 -13.51 7.04
CA LYS A 112 -12.02 -14.44 8.17
C LYS A 112 -12.35 -15.86 7.73
N ILE A 113 -13.05 -16.06 6.61
CA ILE A 113 -13.44 -17.38 6.10
C ILE A 113 -12.34 -17.99 5.22
N MET A 114 -11.53 -17.16 4.54
CA MET A 114 -10.49 -17.62 3.62
C MET A 114 -9.43 -18.53 4.30
N PRO A 115 -8.93 -19.57 3.59
CA PRO A 115 -7.85 -20.43 4.09
C PRO A 115 -6.55 -19.67 4.41
N ARG A 116 -5.78 -20.14 5.41
CA ARG A 116 -4.49 -19.54 5.81
C ARG A 116 -3.47 -19.49 4.66
N SER A 117 -3.47 -20.51 3.80
CA SER A 117 -2.58 -20.62 2.64
C SER A 117 -2.69 -19.47 1.64
N ILE A 118 -3.81 -18.74 1.62
CA ILE A 118 -3.95 -17.56 0.76
C ILE A 118 -3.12 -16.40 1.31
N PHE A 119 -3.11 -16.21 2.63
CA PHE A 119 -2.34 -15.15 3.29
C PHE A 119 -0.83 -15.43 3.23
N GLU A 120 -0.44 -16.69 3.38
CA GLU A 120 0.95 -17.13 3.20
C GLU A 120 1.47 -16.78 1.80
N LYS A 121 0.65 -16.97 0.75
CA LYS A 121 0.99 -16.55 -0.63
C LYS A 121 1.08 -15.03 -0.80
N MET A 122 0.34 -14.27 -0.01
CA MET A 122 0.47 -12.80 0.04
C MET A 122 1.75 -12.38 0.77
N GLY A 123 2.39 -13.27 1.55
CA GLY A 123 3.56 -12.96 2.36
C GLY A 123 3.22 -12.43 3.77
N CYS A 124 2.02 -12.74 4.29
CA CYS A 124 1.59 -12.29 5.62
C CYS A 124 0.86 -13.39 6.39
N GLU A 125 0.85 -13.32 7.73
CA GLU A 125 -0.02 -14.18 8.50
C GLU A 125 -1.47 -13.68 8.46
N LYS A 126 -2.43 -14.61 8.46
CA LYS A 126 -3.87 -14.28 8.46
C LYS A 126 -4.26 -13.35 9.62
N LYS A 127 -3.68 -13.56 10.81
CA LYS A 127 -3.97 -12.72 12.00
C LYS A 127 -3.54 -11.27 11.77
N ASP A 128 -2.38 -11.08 11.17
CA ASP A 128 -1.73 -9.79 10.93
C ASP A 128 -2.48 -9.04 9.83
N PHE A 129 -2.86 -9.75 8.77
CA PHE A 129 -3.72 -9.22 7.74
C PHE A 129 -5.07 -8.74 8.30
N ILE A 130 -5.75 -9.55 9.12
CA ILE A 130 -7.03 -9.16 9.71
C ILE A 130 -6.86 -7.94 10.64
N SER A 131 -5.77 -7.89 11.41
CA SER A 131 -5.43 -6.74 12.25
C SER A 131 -5.29 -5.46 11.42
N LEU A 132 -4.53 -5.53 10.31
CA LEU A 132 -4.35 -4.41 9.39
C LEU A 132 -5.70 -3.93 8.83
N VAL A 133 -6.53 -4.82 8.31
CA VAL A 133 -7.85 -4.46 7.76
C VAL A 133 -8.74 -3.79 8.79
N ASN A 134 -8.74 -4.28 10.04
CA ASN A 134 -9.54 -3.68 11.11
C ASN A 134 -9.06 -2.27 11.45
N SER A 135 -7.74 -2.05 11.53
CA SER A 135 -7.18 -0.72 11.81
C SER A 135 -7.57 0.33 10.75
N MET A 136 -7.65 -0.08 9.48
CA MET A 136 -8.03 0.79 8.37
C MET A 136 -9.48 1.29 8.44
N SER A 137 -10.36 0.62 9.20
CA SER A 137 -11.78 0.98 9.29
C SER A 137 -12.05 2.34 9.95
N ASN A 138 -11.05 2.88 10.66
CA ASN A 138 -11.10 4.15 11.36
C ASN A 138 -10.39 5.30 10.64
N LEU A 139 -9.85 5.06 9.44
CA LEU A 139 -9.11 6.10 8.72
C LEU A 139 -10.02 7.23 8.25
N ASP A 140 -9.53 8.46 8.44
CA ASP A 140 -10.11 9.66 7.85
C ASP A 140 -9.33 10.08 6.62
N ILE A 141 -9.70 9.51 5.46
CA ILE A 141 -9.06 9.80 4.18
C ILE A 141 -9.47 11.18 3.65
N GLU A 142 -10.66 11.66 4.00
CA GLU A 142 -11.18 12.95 3.54
C GLU A 142 -10.32 14.10 4.09
N SER A 143 -9.83 13.98 5.31
CA SER A 143 -8.88 14.94 5.89
C SER A 143 -7.53 15.05 5.17
N ASN A 144 -7.21 14.09 4.29
CA ASN A 144 -5.93 14.01 3.57
C ASN A 144 -5.98 14.49 2.12
N LEU A 145 -7.15 14.95 1.65
CA LEU A 145 -7.37 15.57 0.35
C LEU A 145 -7.52 17.09 0.48
#